data_AF-Q22TR2-F1
#
_entry.id   AF-Q22TR2-F1
#
_cell.length_a   1.000
_cell.length_b   1.000
_cell.length_c   1.000
_cell.angle_alpha   90.00
_cell.angle_beta   90.00
_cell.angle_gamma   90.00
#
_symmetry.space_group_name_H-M   'P 1'
#
loop_
_entity.id
_entity.type
_entity.pdbx_description
1 polymer ?
#
loop_
_entity_poly.entity_id
_entity_poly.type
_entity_poly.pdbx_seq_one_letter_code
_entity_poly.pdbx_strand_id
1 'polypeptide(L)'
;MNLLQYSNIIRYNQNSEKIQAQFIIYQNIQYLLKWYSKNYLLFNLQNSKKTQINLLKIIKNILKKYLFTLILQMDRITTQNLKCNKHPNKNLQFIQVNDVLTQPTSSKPLFYCSSCFNHDLHFKSINYIMIDQIFQEADTNIIPKWPPVNNYQVISDLIDLTSNQSSLDYVKQITDFFHQLKEEFLNKIEVIQKKTINEALKYPIDTQQIIKRYQEISNIHQFKQILNNQQPNNLQDHSTLCKEFISQMESQKDKNTELLQSLLTQANQLKTNFNMEYPQIIKQQLFTFIDHISFFNLDIPEVSSANHNNTRNHQETNIINQSNQIVDLKLTSDLIMKLVSNKSNFCSDQFLNKLSESLQRINPLLKQFTFNTAVFKENKVQIDFSKISEEKINLIEEYVKHSIALSRGEQQYEQEVKDSLEIKQMTQIVDSKMSFLRQEFIQQFEKFLVDVKPFLKQINFTNTFTDKNKFDFFRNLKDKRFYYALYEESLPNLDLKLFATQYQNGQRDSVVNKKENGYYEIENQIIVIG
;
A
#
# COMPACT_ATOMS: atom_id res chain seq x y z
N MET A 1 -37.93 39.30 -15.48
CA MET A 1 -37.02 38.14 -15.45
C MET A 1 -37.03 37.44 -16.82
N ASN A 2 -36.70 38.19 -17.87
CA ASN A 2 -36.73 37.77 -19.28
C ASN A 2 -35.99 38.86 -20.08
N LEU A 3 -35.22 38.47 -21.10
CA LEU A 3 -34.34 39.23 -22.03
C LEU A 3 -32.84 38.92 -21.91
N LEU A 4 -32.26 38.82 -20.71
CA LEU A 4 -30.82 38.49 -20.53
C LEU A 4 -30.47 37.01 -20.78
N GLN A 5 -31.40 36.09 -20.56
CA GLN A 5 -31.21 34.66 -20.90
C GLN A 5 -31.33 34.40 -22.41
N TYR A 6 -32.15 35.18 -23.14
CA TYR A 6 -32.31 35.02 -24.60
C TYR A 6 -31.10 35.56 -25.39
N SER A 7 -30.45 36.64 -24.93
CA SER A 7 -29.25 37.18 -25.61
C SER A 7 -28.02 36.27 -25.47
N ASN A 8 -27.89 35.57 -24.33
CA ASN A 8 -26.81 34.64 -24.10
C ASN A 8 -27.00 33.34 -24.89
N ILE A 9 -28.24 32.88 -25.10
CA ILE A 9 -28.55 31.72 -25.97
C ILE A 9 -28.27 32.06 -27.44
N ILE A 10 -28.55 33.28 -27.91
CA ILE A 10 -28.30 33.69 -29.30
C ILE A 10 -26.78 33.90 -29.56
N ARG A 11 -26.01 34.46 -28.61
CA ARG A 11 -24.53 34.55 -28.74
C ARG A 11 -23.84 33.20 -28.64
N TYR A 12 -24.34 32.28 -27.81
CA TYR A 12 -23.81 30.92 -27.70
C TYR A 12 -24.10 30.11 -28.98
N ASN A 13 -25.27 30.28 -29.59
CA ASN A 13 -25.61 29.65 -30.88
C ASN A 13 -24.78 30.20 -32.05
N GLN A 14 -24.48 31.50 -32.11
CA GLN A 14 -23.66 32.07 -33.19
C GLN A 14 -22.17 31.69 -33.12
N ASN A 15 -21.61 31.52 -31.91
CA ASN A 15 -20.26 30.98 -31.75
C ASN A 15 -20.23 29.45 -31.92
N SER A 16 -21.29 28.74 -31.53
CA SER A 16 -21.47 27.31 -31.80
C SER A 16 -21.52 26.99 -33.30
N GLU A 17 -22.22 27.80 -34.11
CA GLU A 17 -22.28 27.63 -35.56
C GLU A 17 -20.94 27.93 -36.25
N LYS A 18 -20.16 28.91 -35.76
CA LYS A 18 -18.81 29.19 -36.27
C LYS A 18 -17.81 28.10 -35.92
N ILE A 19 -17.84 27.58 -34.69
CA ILE A 19 -16.99 26.47 -34.25
C ILE A 19 -17.42 25.17 -34.94
N GLN A 20 -18.72 24.92 -35.14
CA GLN A 20 -19.21 23.81 -35.95
C GLN A 20 -18.77 23.94 -37.41
N ALA A 21 -18.82 25.13 -38.01
CA ALA A 21 -18.35 25.34 -39.37
C ALA A 21 -16.83 25.08 -39.49
N GLN A 22 -16.02 25.57 -38.55
CA GLN A 22 -14.58 25.30 -38.50
C GLN A 22 -14.27 23.82 -38.24
N PHE A 23 -15.04 23.16 -37.36
CA PHE A 23 -14.90 21.75 -37.05
C PHE A 23 -15.33 20.85 -38.23
N ILE A 24 -16.40 21.21 -38.93
CA ILE A 24 -16.85 20.53 -40.16
C ILE A 24 -15.81 20.71 -41.27
N ILE A 25 -15.21 21.90 -41.41
CA ILE A 25 -14.13 22.15 -42.38
C ILE A 25 -12.90 21.31 -42.02
N TYR A 26 -12.49 21.28 -40.75
CA TYR A 26 -11.37 20.48 -40.28
C TYR A 26 -11.62 18.98 -40.47
N GLN A 27 -12.81 18.48 -40.12
CA GLN A 27 -13.20 17.09 -40.35
C GLN A 27 -13.23 16.73 -41.84
N ASN A 28 -13.72 17.63 -42.70
CA ASN A 28 -13.71 17.42 -44.15
C ASN A 28 -12.29 17.40 -44.72
N ILE A 29 -11.39 18.25 -44.22
CA ILE A 29 -9.96 18.24 -44.60
C ILE A 29 -9.29 16.95 -44.12
N GLN A 30 -9.51 16.53 -42.88
CA GLN A 30 -8.99 15.28 -42.33
C GLN A 30 -9.54 14.07 -43.09
N TYR A 31 -10.83 14.07 -43.44
CA TYR A 31 -11.45 13.02 -44.26
C TYR A 31 -10.82 12.97 -45.65
N LEU A 32 -10.60 14.11 -46.29
CA LEU A 32 -9.92 14.20 -47.59
C LEU A 32 -8.47 13.70 -47.52
N LEU A 33 -7.72 14.07 -46.49
CA LEU A 33 -6.34 13.61 -46.30
C LEU A 33 -6.26 12.11 -46.02
N LYS A 34 -7.19 11.58 -45.22
CA LYS A 34 -7.27 10.16 -44.86
C LYS A 34 -7.79 9.30 -46.03
N TRP A 35 -8.72 9.84 -46.83
CA TRP A 35 -9.14 9.22 -48.08
C TRP A 35 -8.00 9.22 -49.10
N TYR A 36 -7.24 10.31 -49.20
CA TYR A 36 -6.09 10.40 -50.10
C TYR A 36 -4.99 9.42 -49.68
N SER A 37 -4.61 9.36 -48.40
CA SER A 37 -3.57 8.44 -47.92
C SER A 37 -3.96 6.97 -48.08
N LYS A 38 -5.23 6.62 -47.82
CA LYS A 38 -5.74 5.25 -47.97
C LYS A 38 -5.83 4.81 -49.43
N ASN A 39 -6.11 5.72 -50.35
CA ASN A 39 -6.25 5.39 -51.77
C ASN A 39 -4.99 5.69 -52.60
N TYR A 40 -3.94 6.28 -52.03
CA TYR A 40 -2.69 6.61 -52.72
C TYR A 40 -2.01 5.38 -53.34
N LEU A 41 -2.03 4.23 -52.64
CA LEU A 41 -1.50 2.96 -53.13
C LEU A 41 -2.36 2.35 -54.25
N LEU A 42 -3.69 2.44 -54.14
CA LEU A 42 -4.64 1.98 -55.17
C LEU A 42 -4.57 2.86 -56.45
N PHE A 43 -4.35 4.16 -56.32
CA PHE A 43 -4.26 5.09 -57.44
C PHE A 43 -2.96 5.00 -58.24
N ASN A 44 -1.87 4.54 -57.61
CA ASN A 44 -0.59 4.32 -58.29
C ASN A 44 -0.53 3.01 -59.07
N LEU A 45 -1.41 2.04 -58.77
CA LEU A 45 -1.36 0.71 -59.38
C LEU A 45 -2.30 0.51 -60.59
N GLN A 46 -3.30 1.37 -60.82
CA GLN A 46 -4.35 1.08 -61.83
C GLN A 46 -4.83 2.23 -62.76
N ASN A 47 -4.29 3.45 -62.68
CA ASN A 47 -4.82 4.57 -63.48
C ASN A 47 -3.79 5.26 -64.39
N SER A 48 -4.20 5.58 -65.63
CA SER A 48 -3.37 6.30 -66.60
C SER A 48 -2.94 7.69 -66.08
N LYS A 49 -1.76 8.18 -66.50
CA LYS A 49 -1.24 9.53 -66.17
C LYS A 49 -2.26 10.66 -66.39
N LYS A 50 -3.16 10.52 -67.36
CA LYS A 50 -4.19 11.52 -67.69
C LYS A 50 -5.25 11.66 -66.58
N THR A 51 -5.60 10.56 -65.92
CA THR A 51 -6.58 10.53 -64.82
C THR A 51 -5.99 11.16 -63.54
N GLN A 52 -4.71 10.91 -63.27
CA GLN A 52 -4.00 11.51 -62.13
C GLN A 52 -3.87 13.04 -62.25
N ILE A 53 -3.59 13.56 -63.46
CA ILE A 53 -3.48 15.01 -63.71
C ILE A 53 -4.83 15.73 -63.53
N ASN A 54 -5.94 15.13 -63.97
CA ASN A 54 -7.27 15.72 -63.79
C ASN A 54 -7.68 15.78 -62.32
N LEU A 55 -7.39 14.75 -61.54
CA LEU A 55 -7.63 14.73 -60.09
C LEU A 55 -6.81 15.79 -59.35
N LEU A 56 -5.52 15.96 -59.69
CA LEU A 56 -4.68 17.03 -59.14
C LEU A 56 -5.23 18.42 -59.46
N LYS A 57 -5.76 18.65 -60.67
CA LYS A 57 -6.43 19.91 -61.03
C LYS A 57 -7.68 20.16 -60.19
N ILE A 58 -8.51 19.14 -59.97
CA ILE A 58 -9.73 19.25 -59.16
C ILE A 58 -9.37 19.58 -57.70
N ILE A 59 -8.41 18.88 -57.11
CA ILE A 59 -7.94 19.12 -55.74
C ILE A 59 -7.37 20.53 -55.60
N LYS A 60 -6.56 20.98 -56.57
CA LYS A 60 -5.98 22.34 -56.55
C LYS A 60 -7.05 23.43 -56.64
N ASN A 61 -8.11 23.22 -57.41
CA ASN A 61 -9.23 24.16 -57.50
C ASN A 61 -10.08 24.19 -56.22
N ILE A 62 -10.30 23.03 -55.59
CA ILE A 62 -11.01 22.95 -54.31
C ILE A 62 -10.21 23.70 -53.24
N LEU A 63 -8.92 23.43 -53.10
CA LEU A 63 -8.04 24.13 -52.15
C LEU A 63 -8.02 25.64 -52.39
N LYS A 64 -7.93 26.07 -53.65
CA LYS A 64 -7.94 27.50 -54.01
C LYS A 64 -9.26 28.19 -53.63
N LYS A 65 -10.39 27.51 -53.80
CA LYS A 65 -11.72 28.03 -53.42
C LYS A 65 -11.87 28.16 -51.91
N TYR A 66 -11.39 27.19 -51.14
CA TYR A 66 -11.40 27.24 -49.68
C TYR A 66 -10.46 28.32 -49.13
N LEU A 67 -9.25 28.45 -49.70
CA LEU A 67 -8.30 29.51 -49.31
C LEU A 67 -8.86 30.91 -49.56
N PHE A 68 -9.52 31.11 -50.71
CA PHE A 68 -10.16 32.39 -51.05
C PHE A 68 -11.33 32.73 -50.12
N THR A 69 -12.09 31.72 -49.68
CA THR A 69 -13.18 31.91 -48.71
C THR A 69 -12.65 32.24 -47.31
N LEU A 70 -11.49 31.68 -46.93
CA LEU A 70 -10.81 31.99 -45.67
C LEU A 70 -10.25 33.42 -45.67
N ILE A 71 -9.63 33.84 -46.78
CA ILE A 71 -9.09 35.21 -46.96
C ILE A 71 -10.22 36.25 -46.91
N LEU A 72 -11.36 35.98 -47.56
CA LEU A 72 -12.54 36.86 -47.52
C LEU A 72 -13.22 36.94 -46.13
N GLN A 73 -13.01 35.95 -45.26
CA GLN A 73 -13.48 35.98 -43.88
C GLN A 73 -12.52 36.73 -42.95
N MET A 74 -11.21 36.69 -43.22
CA MET A 74 -10.21 37.45 -42.45
C MET A 74 -10.25 38.96 -42.76
N ASP A 75 -10.57 39.38 -43.98
CA ASP A 75 -10.69 40.80 -44.37
C ASP A 75 -11.94 41.52 -43.81
N ARG A 76 -12.84 40.81 -43.11
CA ARG A 76 -14.07 41.38 -42.50
C ARG A 76 -13.91 41.92 -41.08
N ILE A 77 -12.69 41.97 -40.51
CA ILE A 77 -12.41 42.77 -39.31
C ILE A 77 -12.15 44.22 -39.76
N THR A 78 -13.15 44.82 -40.40
CA THR A 78 -13.23 46.28 -40.53
C THR A 78 -13.31 46.84 -39.11
N THR A 79 -12.29 47.61 -38.72
CA THR A 79 -12.36 48.54 -37.60
C THR A 79 -13.67 49.32 -37.70
N GLN A 80 -14.66 49.00 -36.87
CA GLN A 80 -15.77 49.89 -36.62
C GLN A 80 -15.16 51.12 -35.94
N ASN A 81 -14.74 52.10 -36.75
CA ASN A 81 -14.13 53.35 -36.32
C ASN A 81 -15.19 54.21 -35.64
N LEU A 82 -15.62 53.79 -34.44
CA LEU A 82 -16.47 54.57 -33.56
C LEU A 82 -15.78 55.91 -33.34
N LYS A 83 -16.45 57.00 -33.72
CA LYS A 83 -15.93 58.35 -33.58
C LYS A 83 -16.12 58.86 -32.16
N CYS A 84 -15.18 59.66 -31.69
CA CYS A 84 -15.32 60.31 -30.40
C CYS A 84 -16.33 61.46 -30.48
N ASN A 85 -17.35 61.44 -29.63
CA ASN A 85 -18.37 62.49 -29.56
C ASN A 85 -17.79 63.89 -29.26
N LYS A 86 -16.66 63.95 -28.51
CA LYS A 86 -15.96 65.21 -28.20
C LYS A 86 -14.95 65.63 -29.29
N HIS A 87 -14.48 64.67 -30.10
CA HIS A 87 -13.46 64.88 -31.13
C HIS A 87 -13.85 64.13 -32.42
N PRO A 88 -14.73 64.68 -33.26
CA PRO A 88 -15.31 63.97 -34.41
C PRO A 88 -14.27 63.44 -35.41
N ASN A 89 -13.11 64.09 -35.50
CA ASN A 89 -12.01 63.70 -36.38
C ASN A 89 -11.14 62.56 -35.81
N LYS A 90 -11.38 62.10 -34.58
CA LYS A 90 -10.60 61.06 -33.90
C LYS A 90 -11.43 59.81 -33.60
N ASN A 91 -10.84 58.65 -33.82
CA ASN A 91 -11.45 57.36 -33.49
C ASN A 91 -11.26 57.04 -32.01
N LEU A 92 -12.19 56.29 -31.43
CA LEU A 92 -12.02 55.68 -30.11
C LEU A 92 -10.93 54.60 -30.22
N GLN A 93 -9.97 54.65 -29.29
CA GLN A 93 -8.77 53.81 -29.29
C GLN A 93 -8.59 53.05 -27.98
N PHE A 94 -9.20 53.52 -26.89
CA PHE A 94 -9.08 52.92 -25.57
C PHE A 94 -10.45 52.66 -24.95
N ILE A 95 -10.52 51.64 -24.13
CA ILE A 95 -11.68 51.30 -23.30
C ILE A 95 -11.25 51.24 -21.83
N GLN A 96 -12.07 51.79 -20.94
CA GLN A 96 -11.87 51.64 -19.50
C GLN A 96 -12.36 50.26 -19.04
N VAL A 97 -11.52 49.52 -18.33
CA VAL A 97 -11.79 48.14 -17.88
C VAL A 97 -11.81 47.98 -16.36
N ASN A 98 -11.12 48.84 -15.60
CA ASN A 98 -11.16 48.85 -14.12
C ASN A 98 -11.85 50.11 -13.60
N ASP A 99 -12.28 50.08 -12.33
CA ASP A 99 -12.93 51.21 -11.64
C ASP A 99 -14.20 51.72 -12.35
N VAL A 100 -14.87 50.89 -13.15
CA VAL A 100 -16.13 51.25 -13.82
C VAL A 100 -17.29 51.28 -12.83
N LEU A 101 -17.27 50.37 -11.83
CA LEU A 101 -18.32 50.25 -10.82
C LEU A 101 -18.25 51.32 -9.72
N THR A 102 -17.08 51.91 -9.51
CA THR A 102 -16.82 52.92 -8.47
C THR A 102 -17.12 54.34 -8.94
N GLN A 103 -17.51 54.51 -10.20
CA GLN A 103 -17.82 55.82 -10.78
C GLN A 103 -19.33 56.11 -10.72
N PRO A 104 -19.74 57.32 -10.30
CA PRO A 104 -21.13 57.74 -10.42
C PRO A 104 -21.52 57.74 -11.91
N THR A 105 -22.68 57.19 -12.21
CA THR A 105 -23.18 56.76 -13.54
C THR A 105 -23.25 57.84 -14.64
N SER A 106 -22.75 59.07 -14.42
CA SER A 106 -22.90 60.18 -15.36
C SER A 106 -21.65 61.04 -15.64
N SER A 107 -20.45 60.77 -15.10
CA SER A 107 -19.34 61.74 -15.21
C SER A 107 -18.17 61.36 -16.12
N LYS A 108 -17.92 60.08 -16.43
CA LYS A 108 -16.79 59.66 -17.28
C LYS A 108 -17.22 58.77 -18.46
N PRO A 109 -16.72 59.01 -19.69
CA PRO A 109 -17.02 58.18 -20.84
C PRO A 109 -16.30 56.83 -20.72
N LEU A 110 -16.93 55.71 -21.12
CA LEU A 110 -16.30 54.38 -21.11
C LEU A 110 -15.19 54.25 -22.18
N PHE A 111 -15.35 54.96 -23.30
CA PHE A 111 -14.45 54.89 -24.44
C PHE A 111 -13.72 56.21 -24.65
N TYR A 112 -12.43 56.12 -25.01
CA TYR A 112 -11.54 57.26 -25.16
C TYR A 112 -10.85 57.25 -26.53
N CYS A 113 -10.80 58.40 -27.20
CA CYS A 113 -9.82 58.64 -28.27
C CYS A 113 -8.50 59.16 -27.68
N SER A 114 -7.42 59.18 -28.46
CA SER A 114 -6.11 59.73 -28.03
C SER A 114 -6.21 61.12 -27.38
N SER A 115 -7.05 62.02 -27.89
CA SER A 115 -7.26 63.33 -27.25
C SER A 115 -7.94 63.19 -25.89
N CYS A 116 -9.06 62.47 -25.79
CA CYS A 116 -9.76 62.31 -24.51
C CYS A 116 -8.88 61.61 -23.48
N PHE A 117 -8.07 60.65 -23.92
CA PHE A 117 -7.13 59.91 -23.09
C PHE A 117 -6.07 60.84 -22.48
N ASN A 118 -5.45 61.71 -23.29
CA ASN A 118 -4.41 62.64 -22.82
C ASN A 118 -4.92 63.77 -21.92
N HIS A 119 -6.22 64.11 -22.00
CA HIS A 119 -6.82 65.16 -21.16
C HIS A 119 -7.39 64.62 -19.84
N ASP A 120 -7.34 63.31 -19.57
CA ASP A 120 -7.77 62.73 -18.28
C ASP A 120 -6.68 62.93 -17.22
N LEU A 121 -6.80 63.97 -16.41
CA LEU A 121 -5.87 64.30 -15.33
C LEU A 121 -5.82 63.25 -14.21
N HIS A 122 -6.78 62.34 -14.14
CA HIS A 122 -6.83 61.25 -13.16
C HIS A 122 -6.50 59.89 -13.77
N PHE A 123 -5.78 59.90 -14.89
CA PHE A 123 -5.41 58.71 -15.63
C PHE A 123 -4.58 57.72 -14.78
N LYS A 124 -5.03 56.46 -14.75
CA LYS A 124 -4.28 55.31 -14.25
C LYS A 124 -4.16 54.29 -15.37
N SER A 125 -2.94 53.99 -15.80
CA SER A 125 -2.69 53.10 -16.95
C SER A 125 -3.30 51.71 -16.80
N ILE A 126 -3.38 51.19 -15.58
CA ILE A 126 -3.99 49.88 -15.27
C ILE A 126 -5.49 49.84 -15.57
N ASN A 127 -6.16 51.00 -15.66
CA ASN A 127 -7.60 51.05 -15.88
C ASN A 127 -8.03 51.02 -17.34
N TYR A 128 -7.09 51.06 -18.29
CA TYR A 128 -7.40 51.23 -19.71
C TYR A 128 -6.64 50.24 -20.59
N ILE A 129 -7.32 49.75 -21.63
CA ILE A 129 -6.78 48.84 -22.66
C ILE A 129 -7.01 49.46 -24.04
N MET A 130 -6.05 49.27 -24.95
CA MET A 130 -6.24 49.64 -26.36
C MET A 130 -7.21 48.67 -27.04
N ILE A 131 -8.19 49.21 -27.74
CA ILE A 131 -9.19 48.42 -28.47
C ILE A 131 -8.52 47.54 -29.54
N ASP A 132 -7.52 48.09 -30.25
CA ASP A 132 -6.75 47.33 -31.25
C ASP A 132 -5.97 46.17 -30.61
N GLN A 133 -5.44 46.36 -29.39
CA GLN A 133 -4.77 45.29 -28.65
C GLN A 133 -5.73 44.13 -28.38
N ILE A 134 -6.98 44.42 -28.01
CA ILE A 134 -8.00 43.38 -27.80
C ILE A 134 -8.23 42.59 -29.09
N PHE A 135 -8.37 43.26 -30.23
CA PHE A 135 -8.60 42.57 -31.50
C PHE A 135 -7.40 41.76 -32.00
N GLN A 136 -6.18 42.21 -31.69
CA GLN A 136 -4.96 41.55 -32.15
C GLN A 136 -4.54 40.38 -31.25
N GLU A 137 -4.76 40.49 -29.93
CA GLU A 137 -4.17 39.59 -28.95
C GLU A 137 -5.17 38.61 -28.31
N ALA A 138 -6.48 38.90 -28.32
CA ALA A 138 -7.45 38.15 -27.52
C ALA A 138 -7.54 36.64 -27.86
N ASP A 139 -7.20 36.24 -29.07
CA ASP A 139 -7.27 34.84 -29.50
C ASP A 139 -6.01 34.03 -29.14
N THR A 140 -4.86 34.69 -28.93
CA THR A 140 -3.55 34.01 -28.83
C THR A 140 -2.72 34.38 -27.62
N ASN A 141 -2.97 35.52 -26.98
CA ASN A 141 -2.14 36.03 -25.88
C ASN A 141 -3.00 36.43 -24.67
N ILE A 142 -2.39 36.38 -23.49
CA ILE A 142 -2.99 36.90 -22.28
C ILE A 142 -2.82 38.43 -22.26
N ILE A 143 -3.93 39.15 -22.21
CA ILE A 143 -3.92 40.61 -22.12
C ILE A 143 -3.71 41.01 -20.65
N PRO A 144 -2.60 41.66 -20.26
CA PRO A 144 -2.21 41.81 -18.84
C PRO A 144 -3.22 42.55 -17.95
N LYS A 145 -4.08 43.38 -18.56
CA LYS A 145 -5.04 44.23 -17.85
C LYS A 145 -6.47 43.67 -17.87
N TRP A 146 -6.69 42.47 -18.44
CA TRP A 146 -8.00 41.86 -18.55
C TRP A 146 -7.96 40.36 -18.19
N PRO A 147 -8.93 39.86 -17.38
CA PRO A 147 -10.02 40.60 -16.75
C PRO A 147 -9.53 41.48 -15.57
N PRO A 148 -10.36 42.43 -15.10
CA PRO A 148 -10.21 43.07 -13.80
C PRO A 148 -10.08 42.03 -12.69
N VAL A 149 -8.93 41.99 -12.01
CA VAL A 149 -8.67 41.08 -10.89
C VAL A 149 -8.19 41.85 -9.67
N ASN A 150 -8.45 41.30 -8.48
CA ASN A 150 -7.94 41.88 -7.22
C ASN A 150 -6.43 41.68 -7.05
N ASN A 151 -5.88 40.62 -7.66
CA ASN A 151 -4.46 40.29 -7.61
C ASN A 151 -3.90 40.09 -9.02
N TYR A 152 -3.20 41.09 -9.54
CA TYR A 152 -2.59 41.04 -10.86
C TYR A 152 -1.36 40.12 -10.94
N GLN A 153 -0.82 39.66 -9.81
CA GLN A 153 0.23 38.63 -9.81
C GLN A 153 -0.25 37.36 -10.51
N VAL A 154 -1.53 36.99 -10.35
CA VAL A 154 -2.12 35.81 -11.02
C VAL A 154 -2.03 35.92 -12.54
N ILE A 155 -2.26 37.11 -13.10
CA ILE A 155 -2.14 37.33 -14.55
C ILE A 155 -0.68 37.28 -14.98
N SER A 156 0.24 37.87 -14.19
CA SER A 156 1.69 37.78 -14.43
C SER A 156 2.18 36.34 -14.45
N ASP A 157 1.80 35.54 -13.45
CA ASP A 157 2.20 34.14 -13.33
C ASP A 157 1.70 33.31 -14.52
N LEU A 158 0.47 33.59 -15.01
CA LEU A 158 -0.07 32.92 -16.21
C LEU A 158 0.67 33.33 -17.49
N ILE A 159 1.08 34.59 -17.62
CA ILE A 159 1.91 35.06 -18.74
C ILE A 159 3.27 34.35 -18.70
N ASP A 160 3.91 34.28 -17.54
CA ASP A 160 5.20 33.60 -17.37
C ASP A 160 5.09 32.09 -17.67
N LEU A 161 4.00 31.46 -17.24
CA LEU A 161 3.73 30.04 -17.50
C LEU A 161 3.54 29.76 -19.00
N THR A 162 2.79 30.61 -19.71
CA THR A 162 2.50 30.44 -21.14
C THR A 162 3.66 30.84 -22.05
N SER A 163 4.53 31.75 -21.59
CA SER A 163 5.73 32.18 -22.32
C SER A 163 6.81 31.09 -22.34
N ASN A 164 6.85 30.23 -21.31
CA ASN A 164 7.72 29.07 -21.25
C ASN A 164 7.13 27.88 -22.04
N GLN A 165 7.12 27.96 -23.38
CA GLN A 165 6.57 26.91 -24.26
C GLN A 165 7.07 25.48 -23.96
N SER A 166 8.28 25.34 -23.41
CA SER A 166 8.87 24.03 -23.11
C SER A 166 8.24 23.32 -21.90
N SER A 167 7.68 24.05 -20.92
CA SER A 167 7.18 23.45 -19.69
C SER A 167 5.80 22.81 -19.85
N LEU A 168 5.00 23.26 -20.83
CA LEU A 168 3.62 22.83 -21.06
C LEU A 168 3.43 21.89 -22.26
N ASP A 169 4.48 21.55 -23.01
CA ASP A 169 4.39 20.60 -24.12
C ASP A 169 4.39 19.14 -23.61
N TYR A 170 3.33 18.77 -22.88
CA TYR A 170 3.18 17.44 -22.29
C TYR A 170 3.20 16.34 -23.34
N VAL A 171 2.66 16.60 -24.54
CA VAL A 171 2.62 15.62 -25.63
C VAL A 171 4.04 15.26 -26.06
N LYS A 172 4.91 16.26 -26.25
CA LYS A 172 6.31 16.02 -26.57
C LYS A 172 7.03 15.31 -25.43
N GLN A 173 6.86 15.76 -24.19
CA GLN A 173 7.51 15.14 -23.03
C GLN A 173 7.14 13.65 -22.88
N ILE A 174 5.86 13.31 -23.05
CA ILE A 174 5.37 11.93 -23.01
C ILE A 174 5.95 11.12 -24.18
N THR A 175 5.99 11.71 -25.37
CA THR A 175 6.53 11.06 -26.57
C THR A 175 8.02 10.74 -26.41
N ASP A 176 8.80 11.72 -25.95
CA ASP A 176 10.23 11.60 -25.71
C ASP A 176 10.51 10.54 -24.63
N PHE A 177 9.73 10.54 -23.54
CA PHE A 177 9.81 9.52 -22.49
C PHE A 177 9.63 8.10 -23.05
N PHE A 178 8.56 7.85 -23.83
CA PHE A 178 8.31 6.51 -24.36
C PHE A 178 9.34 6.08 -25.41
N HIS A 179 9.87 7.03 -26.18
CA HIS A 179 10.96 6.75 -27.10
C HIS A 179 12.20 6.25 -26.34
N GLN A 180 12.62 7.00 -25.32
CA GLN A 180 13.75 6.63 -24.48
C GLN A 180 13.52 5.30 -23.76
N LEU A 181 12.34 5.14 -23.13
CA LEU A 181 11.99 3.91 -22.42
C LEU A 181 12.08 2.68 -23.33
N LYS A 182 11.59 2.79 -24.57
CA LYS A 182 11.64 1.70 -25.55
C LYS A 182 13.08 1.30 -25.88
N GLU A 183 13.95 2.27 -26.18
CA GLU A 183 15.35 1.99 -26.49
C GLU A 183 16.08 1.34 -25.30
N GLU A 184 15.93 1.92 -24.11
CA GLU A 184 16.57 1.39 -22.90
C GLU A 184 16.06 -0.01 -22.55
N PHE A 185 14.76 -0.25 -22.69
CA PHE A 185 14.15 -1.54 -22.40
C PHE A 185 14.63 -2.62 -23.37
N LEU A 186 14.63 -2.35 -24.68
CA LEU A 186 15.13 -3.30 -25.69
C LEU A 186 16.60 -3.64 -25.46
N ASN A 187 17.44 -2.64 -25.18
CA ASN A 187 18.85 -2.86 -24.87
C ASN A 187 19.04 -3.77 -23.64
N LYS A 188 18.26 -3.57 -22.57
CA LYS A 188 18.31 -4.44 -21.38
C LYS A 188 17.88 -5.87 -21.69
N ILE A 189 16.84 -6.05 -22.51
CA ILE A 189 16.38 -7.37 -22.94
C ILE A 189 17.45 -8.10 -23.77
N GLU A 190 18.14 -7.41 -24.68
CA GLU A 190 19.24 -8.02 -25.44
C GLU A 190 20.40 -8.46 -24.54
N VAL A 191 20.78 -7.62 -23.56
CA VAL A 191 21.87 -7.93 -22.62
C VAL A 191 21.52 -9.17 -21.80
N ILE A 192 20.31 -9.24 -21.24
CA ILE A 192 19.91 -10.40 -20.43
C ILE A 192 19.77 -11.65 -21.29
N GLN A 193 19.24 -11.55 -22.51
CA GLN A 193 19.15 -12.66 -23.45
C GLN A 193 20.54 -13.24 -23.75
N LYS A 194 21.52 -12.40 -24.10
CA LYS A 194 22.90 -12.83 -24.35
C LYS A 194 23.51 -13.50 -23.11
N LYS A 195 23.27 -12.93 -21.92
CA LYS A 195 23.74 -13.51 -20.65
C LYS A 195 23.14 -14.91 -20.43
N THR A 196 21.83 -15.06 -20.57
CA THR A 196 21.14 -16.35 -20.34
C THR A 196 21.54 -17.39 -21.38
N ILE A 197 21.73 -17.02 -22.65
CA ILE A 197 22.27 -17.92 -23.67
C ILE A 197 23.70 -18.36 -23.30
N ASN A 198 24.56 -17.44 -22.91
CA ASN A 198 25.92 -17.77 -22.50
C ASN A 198 25.97 -18.66 -21.26
N GLU A 199 25.03 -18.49 -20.32
CA GLU A 199 24.86 -19.40 -19.18
C GLU A 199 24.38 -20.77 -19.63
N ALA A 200 23.41 -20.85 -20.54
CA ALA A 200 22.97 -22.13 -21.12
C ALA A 200 24.11 -22.87 -21.83
N LEU A 201 24.99 -22.16 -22.55
CA LEU A 201 26.15 -22.72 -23.22
C LEU A 201 27.24 -23.25 -22.26
N LYS A 202 27.24 -22.84 -20.98
CA LYS A 202 28.15 -23.41 -19.97
C LYS A 202 27.75 -24.82 -19.56
N TYR A 203 26.51 -25.22 -19.83
CA TYR A 203 26.10 -26.60 -19.62
C TYR A 203 26.58 -27.43 -20.82
N PRO A 204 27.54 -28.36 -20.62
CA PRO A 204 27.87 -29.37 -21.64
C PRO A 204 26.65 -30.29 -21.78
N ILE A 205 26.66 -31.41 -22.51
CA ILE A 205 25.50 -32.32 -22.56
C ILE A 205 24.24 -31.69 -23.21
N ASP A 206 24.39 -31.33 -24.48
CA ASP A 206 23.26 -31.39 -25.40
C ASP A 206 23.06 -32.84 -25.91
N THR A 207 22.03 -33.06 -26.72
CA THR A 207 21.73 -34.37 -27.31
C THR A 207 22.92 -34.96 -28.07
N GLN A 208 23.71 -34.13 -28.77
CA GLN A 208 24.86 -34.61 -29.54
C GLN A 208 26.01 -35.07 -28.64
N GLN A 209 26.24 -34.36 -27.53
CA GLN A 209 27.23 -34.76 -26.54
C GLN A 209 26.83 -36.05 -25.82
N ILE A 210 25.54 -36.26 -25.52
CA ILE A 210 25.05 -37.55 -24.98
C ILE A 210 25.37 -38.69 -25.96
N ILE A 211 25.04 -38.52 -27.24
CA ILE A 211 25.30 -39.51 -28.28
C ILE A 211 26.79 -39.78 -28.41
N LYS A 212 27.62 -38.73 -28.44
CA LYS A 212 29.08 -38.84 -28.54
C LYS A 212 29.67 -39.61 -27.36
N ARG A 213 29.26 -39.27 -26.13
CA ARG A 213 29.71 -39.98 -24.91
C ARG A 213 29.27 -41.44 -24.91
N TYR A 214 28.06 -41.74 -25.34
CA TYR A 214 27.60 -43.12 -25.52
C TYR A 214 28.47 -43.86 -26.55
N GLN A 215 28.78 -43.25 -27.70
CA GLN A 215 29.62 -43.84 -28.74
C GLN A 215 31.05 -44.10 -28.25
N GLU A 216 31.60 -43.20 -27.43
CA GLU A 216 32.90 -43.36 -26.75
C GLU A 216 32.88 -44.51 -25.74
N ILE A 217 31.85 -44.60 -24.88
CA ILE A 217 31.73 -45.67 -23.88
C ILE A 217 31.52 -47.04 -24.55
N SER A 218 30.68 -47.09 -25.59
CA SER A 218 30.35 -48.34 -26.30
C SER A 218 31.44 -48.79 -27.28
N ASN A 219 32.39 -47.91 -27.64
CA ASN A 219 33.34 -48.13 -28.73
C ASN A 219 32.69 -48.64 -30.02
N ILE A 220 31.42 -48.28 -30.26
CA ILE A 220 30.60 -48.86 -31.33
C ILE A 220 31.19 -48.60 -32.72
N HIS A 221 31.99 -47.54 -32.88
CA HIS A 221 32.68 -47.22 -34.12
C HIS A 221 33.86 -48.18 -34.39
N GLN A 222 34.61 -48.59 -33.37
CA GLN A 222 35.64 -49.61 -33.52
C GLN A 222 35.01 -50.97 -33.86
N PHE A 223 33.91 -51.32 -33.20
CA PHE A 223 33.18 -52.55 -33.53
C PHE A 223 32.69 -52.55 -34.98
N LYS A 224 32.15 -51.41 -35.44
CA LYS A 224 31.76 -51.22 -36.85
C LYS A 224 32.94 -51.41 -37.81
N GLN A 225 34.14 -50.93 -37.47
CA GLN A 225 35.34 -51.13 -38.28
C GLN A 225 35.74 -52.60 -38.35
N ILE A 226 35.68 -53.33 -37.22
CA ILE A 226 35.95 -54.77 -37.17
C ILE A 226 34.96 -55.52 -38.06
N LEU A 227 33.67 -55.19 -38.01
CA LEU A 227 32.63 -55.82 -38.83
C LEU A 227 32.77 -55.53 -40.34
N ASN A 228 33.31 -54.36 -40.70
CA ASN A 228 33.47 -53.95 -42.09
C ASN A 228 34.76 -54.47 -42.75
N ASN A 229 35.71 -55.00 -41.99
CA ASN A 229 36.99 -55.54 -42.49
C ASN A 229 36.85 -56.96 -43.05
N GLN A 230 35.91 -57.16 -43.98
CA GLN A 230 35.71 -58.44 -44.65
C GLN A 230 36.86 -58.70 -45.65
N GLN A 231 37.87 -59.44 -45.22
CA GLN A 231 38.79 -60.14 -46.12
C GLN A 231 38.07 -61.40 -46.66
N PRO A 232 37.96 -61.61 -48.00
CA PRO A 232 37.12 -62.66 -48.59
C PRO A 232 37.46 -64.10 -48.19
N ASN A 233 38.65 -64.37 -47.66
CA ASN A 233 39.18 -65.73 -47.51
C ASN A 233 39.47 -66.18 -46.07
N ASN A 234 39.04 -65.45 -45.02
CA ASN A 234 39.39 -65.83 -43.65
C ASN A 234 38.32 -65.53 -42.59
N LEU A 235 37.17 -66.21 -42.76
CA LEU A 235 35.99 -66.06 -41.90
C LEU A 235 36.26 -66.47 -40.44
N GLN A 236 37.18 -67.41 -40.23
CA GLN A 236 37.57 -67.89 -38.90
C GLN A 236 38.34 -66.82 -38.13
N ASP A 237 39.32 -66.17 -38.76
CA ASP A 237 40.10 -65.09 -38.13
C ASP A 237 39.23 -63.87 -37.84
N HIS A 238 38.30 -63.54 -38.75
CA HIS A 238 37.32 -62.48 -38.53
C HIS A 238 36.38 -62.79 -37.35
N SER A 239 35.95 -64.04 -37.19
CA SER A 239 35.15 -64.47 -36.04
C SER A 239 35.93 -64.38 -34.73
N THR A 240 37.22 -64.70 -34.74
CA THR A 240 38.09 -64.63 -33.55
C THR A 240 38.23 -63.17 -33.10
N LEU A 241 38.53 -62.25 -34.01
CA LEU A 241 38.62 -60.81 -33.71
C LEU A 241 37.32 -60.24 -33.14
N CYS A 242 36.16 -60.64 -33.68
CA CYS A 242 34.87 -60.22 -33.14
C CYS A 242 34.64 -60.74 -31.73
N LYS A 243 34.97 -62.02 -31.47
CA LYS A 243 34.85 -62.63 -30.14
C LYS A 243 35.78 -61.97 -29.12
N GLU A 244 37.01 -61.66 -29.49
CA GLU A 244 37.96 -60.97 -28.62
C GLU A 244 37.45 -59.59 -28.22
N PHE A 245 36.96 -58.80 -29.19
CA PHE A 245 36.40 -57.48 -28.92
C PHE A 245 35.16 -57.56 -28.01
N ILE A 246 34.23 -58.49 -28.29
CA ILE A 246 33.03 -58.69 -27.46
C ILE A 246 33.41 -59.10 -26.05
N SER A 247 34.32 -60.09 -25.88
CA SER A 247 34.81 -60.52 -24.57
C SER A 247 35.47 -59.37 -23.80
N GLN A 248 36.22 -58.50 -24.49
CA GLN A 248 36.81 -57.32 -23.88
C GLN A 248 35.73 -56.34 -23.40
N MET A 249 34.70 -56.06 -24.21
CA MET A 249 33.59 -55.20 -23.81
C MET A 249 32.76 -55.80 -22.67
N GLU A 250 32.54 -57.11 -22.70
CA GLU A 250 31.81 -57.84 -21.66
C GLU A 250 32.56 -57.82 -20.32
N SER A 251 33.89 -57.93 -20.34
CA SER A 251 34.74 -57.79 -19.15
C SER A 251 34.65 -56.40 -18.49
N GLN A 252 34.25 -55.38 -19.24
CA GLN A 252 34.10 -53.99 -18.77
C GLN A 252 32.65 -53.61 -18.46
N LYS A 253 31.70 -54.55 -18.46
CA LYS A 253 30.26 -54.25 -18.36
C LYS A 253 29.89 -53.39 -17.14
N ASP A 254 30.52 -53.64 -15.99
CA ASP A 254 30.18 -52.94 -14.74
C ASP A 254 30.64 -51.48 -14.81
N LYS A 255 31.87 -51.25 -15.28
CA LYS A 255 32.41 -49.90 -15.55
C LYS A 255 31.58 -49.16 -16.59
N ASN A 256 31.18 -49.83 -17.68
CA ASN A 256 30.34 -49.23 -18.71
C ASN A 256 28.96 -48.86 -18.16
N THR A 257 28.39 -49.68 -17.28
CA THR A 257 27.12 -49.40 -16.60
C THR A 257 27.23 -48.16 -15.73
N GLU A 258 28.28 -48.03 -14.90
CA GLU A 258 28.51 -46.83 -14.09
C GLU A 258 28.65 -45.55 -14.93
N LEU A 259 29.42 -45.61 -16.03
CA LEU A 259 29.62 -44.47 -16.92
C LEU A 259 28.32 -44.04 -17.60
N LEU A 260 27.51 -44.99 -18.08
CA LEU A 260 26.22 -44.71 -18.70
C LEU A 260 25.20 -44.19 -17.68
N GLN A 261 25.19 -44.73 -16.45
CA GLN A 261 24.32 -44.26 -15.38
C GLN A 261 24.67 -42.83 -14.95
N SER A 262 25.96 -42.51 -14.91
CA SER A 262 26.45 -41.14 -14.66
C SER A 262 26.02 -40.19 -15.77
N LEU A 263 26.18 -40.58 -17.03
CA LEU A 263 25.72 -39.80 -18.19
C LEU A 263 24.21 -39.54 -18.13
N LEU A 264 23.42 -40.57 -17.82
CA LEU A 264 21.97 -40.47 -17.67
C LEU A 264 21.56 -39.53 -16.52
N THR A 265 22.24 -39.64 -15.39
CA THR A 265 21.98 -38.79 -14.21
C THR A 265 22.27 -37.32 -14.54
N GLN A 266 23.39 -37.03 -15.19
CA GLN A 266 23.76 -35.67 -15.60
C GLN A 266 22.75 -35.10 -16.61
N ALA A 267 22.31 -35.90 -17.60
CA ALA A 267 21.29 -35.48 -18.56
C ALA A 267 19.93 -35.19 -17.90
N ASN A 268 19.51 -36.02 -16.93
CA ASN A 268 18.26 -35.82 -16.20
C ASN A 268 18.32 -34.58 -15.29
N GLN A 269 19.44 -34.32 -14.63
CA GLN A 269 19.63 -33.11 -13.81
C GLN A 269 19.49 -31.83 -14.64
N LEU A 270 20.00 -31.81 -15.88
CA LEU A 270 19.82 -30.67 -16.78
C LEU A 270 18.36 -30.44 -17.14
N LYS A 271 17.63 -31.52 -17.43
CA LYS A 271 16.20 -31.46 -17.73
C LYS A 271 15.39 -30.89 -16.57
N THR A 272 15.74 -31.21 -15.33
CA THR A 272 15.05 -30.67 -14.14
C THR A 272 15.44 -29.23 -13.82
N ASN A 273 16.66 -28.81 -14.17
CA ASN A 273 17.16 -27.48 -13.84
C ASN A 273 16.71 -26.39 -14.82
N PHE A 274 16.30 -26.76 -16.03
CA PHE A 274 15.77 -25.81 -17.01
C PHE A 274 14.29 -25.49 -16.72
N ASN A 275 14.01 -24.29 -16.23
CA ASN A 275 12.67 -23.82 -15.89
C ASN A 275 12.26 -22.59 -16.71
N MET A 276 11.17 -22.72 -17.48
CA MET A 276 10.58 -21.64 -18.28
C MET A 276 9.40 -20.92 -17.61
N GLU A 277 8.89 -21.44 -16.50
CA GLU A 277 7.75 -20.88 -15.77
C GLU A 277 8.11 -19.52 -15.16
N TYR A 278 9.26 -19.41 -14.48
CA TYR A 278 9.69 -18.17 -13.86
C TYR A 278 9.91 -17.03 -14.88
N PRO A 279 10.63 -17.23 -16.02
CA PRO A 279 10.69 -16.25 -17.10
C PRO A 279 9.31 -15.81 -17.62
N GLN A 280 8.35 -16.73 -17.72
CA GLN A 280 7.00 -16.43 -18.17
C GLN A 280 6.23 -15.55 -17.17
N ILE A 281 6.41 -15.77 -15.87
CA ILE A 281 5.83 -14.91 -14.81
C ILE A 281 6.39 -13.48 -14.92
N ILE A 282 7.71 -13.34 -15.05
CA ILE A 282 8.36 -12.03 -15.21
C ILE A 282 7.83 -11.30 -16.45
N LYS A 283 7.65 -12.00 -17.57
CA LYS A 283 7.08 -11.43 -18.79
C LYS A 283 5.69 -10.84 -18.55
N GLN A 284 4.81 -11.56 -17.84
CA GLN A 284 3.46 -11.07 -17.57
C GLN A 284 3.49 -9.83 -16.65
N GLN A 285 4.33 -9.84 -15.62
CA GLN A 285 4.49 -8.67 -14.74
C GLN A 285 4.97 -7.43 -15.49
N LEU A 286 5.89 -7.58 -16.44
CA LEU A 286 6.37 -6.48 -17.27
C LEU A 286 5.24 -5.86 -18.11
N PHE A 287 4.36 -6.67 -18.69
CA PHE A 287 3.19 -6.15 -19.41
C PHE A 287 2.25 -5.38 -18.49
N THR A 288 1.96 -5.94 -17.32
CA THR A 288 1.19 -5.22 -16.30
C THR A 288 1.82 -3.88 -15.95
N PHE A 289 3.14 -3.82 -15.72
CA PHE A 289 3.81 -2.56 -15.39
C PHE A 289 3.70 -1.52 -16.50
N ILE A 290 3.81 -1.95 -17.76
CA ILE A 290 3.66 -1.07 -18.93
C ILE A 290 2.23 -0.51 -19.00
N ASP A 291 1.21 -1.33 -18.74
CA ASP A 291 -0.19 -0.90 -18.78
C ASP A 291 -0.54 0.16 -17.71
N HIS A 292 0.25 0.23 -16.62
CA HIS A 292 0.02 1.16 -15.51
C HIS A 292 0.81 2.48 -15.63
N ILE A 293 1.58 2.68 -16.71
CA ILE A 293 2.30 3.95 -16.91
C ILE A 293 1.27 5.07 -17.11
N SER A 294 1.21 6.01 -16.16
CA SER A 294 0.38 7.21 -16.23
C SER A 294 1.20 8.46 -15.92
N PHE A 295 0.93 9.53 -16.66
CA PHE A 295 1.55 10.85 -16.46
C PHE A 295 0.64 11.81 -15.71
N PHE A 296 -0.62 11.41 -15.49
CA PHE A 296 -1.63 12.23 -14.85
C PHE A 296 -2.18 11.47 -13.65
N ASN A 297 -1.94 12.01 -12.45
CA ASN A 297 -2.54 11.50 -11.23
C ASN A 297 -3.99 11.99 -11.15
N LEU A 298 -4.89 11.30 -11.84
CA LEU A 298 -6.32 11.61 -11.83
C LEU A 298 -7.01 11.26 -10.49
N ASP A 299 -6.28 10.64 -9.55
CA ASP A 299 -6.75 10.26 -8.20
C ASP A 299 -6.28 11.23 -7.10
N ILE A 300 -5.93 12.48 -7.42
CA ILE A 300 -5.82 13.53 -6.39
C ILE A 300 -7.20 14.15 -6.26
N PRO A 301 -7.93 13.92 -5.15
CA PRO A 301 -9.13 14.70 -4.86
C PRO A 301 -8.75 16.18 -4.94
N GLU A 302 -9.55 16.94 -5.66
CA GLU A 302 -9.41 18.38 -5.84
C GLU A 302 -8.88 19.04 -4.56
N VAL A 303 -7.87 19.89 -4.73
CA VAL A 303 -7.28 20.74 -3.70
C VAL A 303 -8.37 21.65 -3.14
N SER A 304 -9.13 21.15 -2.17
CA SER A 304 -9.79 21.95 -1.15
C SER A 304 -8.77 22.19 -0.04
N SER A 305 -7.94 23.20 -0.25
CA SER A 305 -7.00 23.75 0.71
C SER A 305 -7.74 24.42 1.87
N ALA A 306 -7.93 23.69 2.96
CA ALA A 306 -7.86 24.19 4.34
C ALA A 306 -7.95 23.00 5.31
N ASN A 307 -7.01 22.94 6.26
CA ASN A 307 -6.87 21.95 7.36
C ASN A 307 -5.93 20.77 7.11
N HIS A 308 -4.67 21.07 6.81
CA HIS A 308 -3.58 20.26 7.37
C HIS A 308 -3.50 20.54 8.86
N ASN A 309 -4.16 19.70 9.67
CA ASN A 309 -3.72 19.23 10.99
C ASN A 309 -4.79 18.27 11.53
N ASN A 310 -4.37 17.06 11.91
CA ASN A 310 -5.13 15.97 12.54
C ASN A 310 -5.95 15.05 11.61
N THR A 311 -5.27 14.15 10.89
CA THR A 311 -5.92 12.99 10.27
C THR A 311 -5.14 11.70 10.52
N ARG A 312 -4.77 11.43 11.78
CA ARG A 312 -4.33 10.08 12.22
C ARG A 312 -5.47 9.24 12.81
N ASN A 313 -6.61 9.86 13.15
CA ASN A 313 -7.72 9.20 13.85
C ASN A 313 -8.95 8.87 12.96
N HIS A 314 -8.93 9.17 11.66
CA HIS A 314 -10.08 8.93 10.76
C HIS A 314 -9.93 7.71 9.83
N GLN A 315 -8.80 7.00 9.85
CA GLN A 315 -8.64 5.75 9.09
C GLN A 315 -9.15 4.51 9.86
N GLU A 316 -9.42 4.62 11.16
CA GLU A 316 -9.91 3.48 11.96
C GLU A 316 -11.43 3.26 11.88
N THR A 317 -12.22 4.27 11.49
CA THR A 317 -13.68 4.22 11.63
C THR A 317 -14.43 3.60 10.44
N ASN A 318 -13.85 3.56 9.24
CA ASN A 318 -14.56 3.09 8.03
C ASN A 318 -14.32 1.62 7.65
N ILE A 319 -13.50 0.87 8.39
CA ILE A 319 -13.14 -0.53 8.03
C ILE A 319 -13.78 -1.57 8.97
N ILE A 320 -14.44 -1.15 10.06
CA ILE A 320 -15.10 -2.08 11.00
C ILE A 320 -16.29 -2.81 10.34
N ASN A 321 -16.86 -2.26 9.25
CA ASN A 321 -18.04 -2.82 8.58
C ASN A 321 -17.78 -3.87 7.48
N GLN A 322 -16.52 -4.23 7.19
CA GLN A 322 -16.22 -5.30 6.20
C GLN A 322 -16.10 -6.70 6.80
N SER A 323 -16.52 -6.89 8.06
CA SER A 323 -16.37 -8.17 8.76
C SER A 323 -17.39 -9.24 8.41
N ASN A 324 -18.40 -8.97 7.57
CA ASN A 324 -19.50 -9.93 7.31
C ASN A 324 -19.97 -10.05 5.85
N GLN A 325 -19.17 -9.67 4.85
CA GLN A 325 -19.57 -9.87 3.46
C GLN A 325 -18.53 -10.71 2.71
N ILE A 326 -19.01 -11.84 2.16
CA ILE A 326 -18.36 -12.61 1.10
C ILE A 326 -18.32 -11.71 -0.13
N VAL A 327 -17.41 -10.75 -0.14
CA VAL A 327 -17.08 -9.91 -1.28
C VAL A 327 -15.58 -10.01 -1.42
N ASP A 328 -15.15 -10.43 -2.60
CA ASP A 328 -13.76 -10.56 -3.05
C ASP A 328 -12.83 -9.57 -2.36
N LEU A 329 -12.12 -10.04 -1.34
CA LEU A 329 -11.28 -9.18 -0.52
C LEU A 329 -9.95 -9.01 -1.25
N LYS A 330 -9.80 -7.86 -1.91
CA LYS A 330 -8.57 -7.50 -2.63
C LYS A 330 -7.42 -7.36 -1.63
N LEU A 331 -6.27 -7.92 -1.96
CA LEU A 331 -5.06 -7.71 -1.17
C LEU A 331 -4.66 -6.23 -1.28
N THR A 332 -4.69 -5.52 -0.15
CA THR A 332 -4.25 -4.12 -0.11
C THR A 332 -3.04 -3.98 0.81
N SER A 333 -2.25 -2.95 0.55
CA SER A 333 -1.22 -2.48 1.49
C SER A 333 -1.80 -2.32 2.90
N ASP A 334 -3.02 -1.81 3.03
CA ASP A 334 -3.67 -1.58 4.33
C ASP A 334 -3.99 -2.88 5.06
N LEU A 335 -4.42 -3.93 4.34
CA LEU A 335 -4.67 -5.25 4.94
C LEU A 335 -3.37 -5.85 5.48
N ILE A 336 -2.29 -5.79 4.70
CA ILE A 336 -0.98 -6.29 5.13
C ILE A 336 -0.46 -5.48 6.31
N MET A 337 -0.57 -4.15 6.25
CA MET A 337 -0.19 -3.29 7.36
C MET A 337 -0.98 -3.61 8.63
N LYS A 338 -2.29 -3.86 8.55
CA LYS A 338 -3.11 -4.24 9.71
C LYS A 338 -2.67 -5.57 10.34
N LEU A 339 -2.28 -6.55 9.53
CA LEU A 339 -1.79 -7.85 10.02
C LEU A 339 -0.43 -7.72 10.71
N VAL A 340 0.47 -6.90 10.14
CA VAL A 340 1.85 -6.76 10.63
C VAL A 340 1.94 -5.82 11.83
N SER A 341 1.22 -4.69 11.82
CA SER A 341 1.26 -3.64 12.85
C SER A 341 0.52 -3.99 14.15
N ASN A 342 0.10 -5.24 14.33
CA ASN A 342 -0.51 -5.68 15.57
C ASN A 342 0.47 -5.52 16.75
N LYS A 343 0.00 -4.96 17.86
CA LYS A 343 0.76 -4.77 19.12
C LYS A 343 1.44 -6.05 19.61
N SER A 344 0.86 -7.24 19.38
CA SER A 344 1.47 -8.50 19.78
C SER A 344 2.70 -8.91 18.96
N ASN A 345 2.95 -8.27 17.82
CA ASN A 345 4.08 -8.59 16.94
C ASN A 345 5.35 -7.80 17.31
N PHE A 346 5.27 -6.83 18.23
CA PHE A 346 6.40 -6.02 18.71
C PHE A 346 7.28 -5.43 17.59
N CYS A 347 6.66 -5.04 16.47
CA CYS A 347 7.36 -4.39 15.37
C CYS A 347 7.71 -2.94 15.74
N SER A 348 8.93 -2.49 15.41
CA SER A 348 9.33 -1.10 15.64
C SER A 348 8.67 -0.13 14.67
N ASP A 349 8.42 1.10 15.11
CA ASP A 349 7.85 2.15 14.26
C ASP A 349 8.70 2.40 13.01
N GLN A 350 10.03 2.34 13.13
CA GLN A 350 10.94 2.50 12.00
C GLN A 350 10.76 1.41 10.94
N PHE A 351 10.57 0.16 11.38
CA PHE A 351 10.26 -0.94 10.47
C PHE A 351 8.89 -0.77 9.83
N LEU A 352 7.86 -0.46 10.62
CA LEU A 352 6.49 -0.29 10.15
C LEU A 352 6.38 0.85 9.13
N ASN A 353 7.08 1.97 9.34
CA ASN A 353 7.11 3.08 8.40
C ASN A 353 7.77 2.69 7.08
N LYS A 354 8.95 2.04 7.11
CA LYS A 354 9.62 1.56 5.88
C LYS A 354 8.80 0.50 5.14
N LEU A 355 8.15 -0.38 5.88
CA LEU A 355 7.27 -1.40 5.32
C LEU A 355 6.05 -0.75 4.65
N SER A 356 5.42 0.22 5.31
CA SER A 356 4.29 0.98 4.75
C SER A 356 4.68 1.68 3.45
N GLU A 357 5.82 2.39 3.42
CA GLU A 357 6.33 3.03 2.20
C GLU A 357 6.56 2.03 1.07
N SER A 358 7.14 0.87 1.40
CA SER A 358 7.42 -0.20 0.42
C SER A 358 6.12 -0.81 -0.11
N LEU A 359 5.15 -1.08 0.76
CA LEU A 359 3.84 -1.64 0.40
C LEU A 359 2.99 -0.66 -0.41
N GLN A 360 3.05 0.64 -0.11
CA GLN A 360 2.37 1.66 -0.89
C GLN A 360 2.88 1.69 -2.34
N ARG A 361 4.20 1.57 -2.56
CA ARG A 361 4.78 1.51 -3.92
C ARG A 361 4.29 0.32 -4.73
N ILE A 362 4.04 -0.82 -4.09
CA ILE A 362 3.56 -2.05 -4.76
C ILE A 362 2.05 -2.26 -4.63
N ASN A 363 1.32 -1.36 -3.96
CA ASN A 363 -0.13 -1.47 -3.74
C ASN A 363 -0.95 -1.64 -5.03
N PRO A 364 -0.60 -0.99 -6.16
CA PRO A 364 -1.27 -1.24 -7.43
C PRO A 364 -1.18 -2.71 -7.89
N LEU A 365 -0.06 -3.39 -7.62
CA LEU A 365 0.11 -4.81 -7.90
C LEU A 365 -0.66 -5.68 -6.92
N LEU A 366 -0.62 -5.32 -5.62
CA LEU A 366 -1.31 -6.09 -4.58
C LEU A 366 -2.81 -6.17 -4.88
N LYS A 367 -3.43 -5.07 -5.32
CA LYS A 367 -4.86 -4.98 -5.66
C LYS A 367 -5.31 -5.89 -6.80
N GLN A 368 -4.39 -6.46 -7.57
CA GLN A 368 -4.68 -7.42 -8.63
C GLN A 368 -4.87 -8.85 -8.09
N PHE A 369 -4.29 -9.16 -6.93
CA PHE A 369 -4.51 -10.44 -6.27
C PHE A 369 -5.87 -10.44 -5.57
N THR A 370 -6.74 -11.30 -6.06
CA THR A 370 -8.05 -11.56 -5.47
C THR A 370 -8.01 -12.95 -4.85
N PHE A 371 -8.32 -13.04 -3.55
CA PHE A 371 -8.41 -14.31 -2.87
C PHE A 371 -9.87 -14.74 -2.80
N ASN A 372 -10.20 -15.83 -3.49
CA ASN A 372 -11.54 -16.45 -3.44
C ASN A 372 -11.75 -17.27 -2.16
N THR A 373 -10.95 -17.01 -1.13
CA THR A 373 -10.92 -17.73 0.15
C THR A 373 -10.95 -16.72 1.28
N ALA A 374 -11.77 -16.98 2.30
CA ALA A 374 -11.85 -16.13 3.48
C ALA A 374 -10.49 -16.05 4.18
N VAL A 375 -9.95 -14.83 4.30
CA VAL A 375 -8.69 -14.55 5.02
C VAL A 375 -8.84 -14.81 6.52
N PHE A 376 -10.04 -14.56 7.06
CA PHE A 376 -10.36 -14.80 8.45
C PHE A 376 -11.23 -16.05 8.59
N LYS A 377 -11.01 -16.81 9.67
CA LYS A 377 -11.84 -17.97 9.98
C LYS A 377 -13.27 -17.52 10.28
N GLU A 378 -14.24 -18.21 9.71
CA GLU A 378 -15.66 -18.00 10.00
C GLU A 378 -15.93 -18.09 11.51
N ASN A 379 -16.85 -17.26 12.00
CA ASN A 379 -17.26 -17.20 13.41
C ASN A 379 -16.15 -16.82 14.41
N LYS A 380 -15.04 -16.23 13.94
CA LYS A 380 -14.00 -15.64 14.80
C LYS A 380 -13.93 -14.14 14.57
N VAL A 381 -14.02 -13.39 15.67
CA VAL A 381 -13.80 -11.94 15.67
C VAL A 381 -12.32 -11.67 15.94
N GLN A 382 -11.73 -10.74 15.19
CA GLN A 382 -10.36 -10.30 15.44
C GLN A 382 -10.24 -9.67 16.83
N ILE A 383 -9.12 -9.91 17.50
CA ILE A 383 -8.83 -9.24 18.76
C ILE A 383 -8.59 -7.76 18.46
N ASP A 384 -9.40 -6.89 19.09
CA ASP A 384 -9.25 -5.45 19.01
C ASP A 384 -8.20 -4.96 20.00
N PHE A 385 -6.95 -4.86 19.53
CA PHE A 385 -5.82 -4.39 20.32
C PHE A 385 -5.83 -2.86 20.55
N SER A 386 -6.71 -2.09 19.89
CA SER A 386 -6.82 -0.63 20.12
C SER A 386 -7.21 -0.33 21.56
N LYS A 387 -8.03 -1.20 22.16
CA LYS A 387 -8.54 -1.11 23.54
C LYS A 387 -7.59 -1.67 24.61
N ILE A 388 -6.46 -2.23 24.21
CA ILE A 388 -5.47 -2.82 25.12
C ILE A 388 -4.28 -1.87 25.26
N SER A 389 -4.02 -1.38 26.46
CA SER A 389 -2.85 -0.56 26.78
C SER A 389 -1.57 -1.40 26.75
N GLU A 390 -0.42 -0.75 26.61
CA GLU A 390 0.89 -1.40 26.64
C GLU A 390 1.12 -2.18 27.94
N GLU A 391 0.71 -1.61 29.08
CA GLU A 391 0.73 -2.28 30.39
C GLU A 391 -0.04 -3.62 30.38
N LYS A 392 -1.22 -3.65 29.76
CA LYS A 392 -2.03 -4.88 29.63
C LYS A 392 -1.40 -5.90 28.70
N ILE A 393 -0.71 -5.45 27.63
CA ILE A 393 0.06 -6.34 26.75
C ILE A 393 1.23 -6.97 27.51
N ASN A 394 1.95 -6.17 28.31
CA ASN A 394 3.06 -6.67 29.13
C ASN A 394 2.58 -7.68 30.18
N LEU A 395 1.40 -7.47 30.77
CA LEU A 395 0.78 -8.44 31.68
C LEU A 395 0.41 -9.76 30.97
N ILE A 396 -0.11 -9.69 29.74
CA ILE A 396 -0.38 -10.88 28.92
C ILE A 396 0.94 -11.61 28.62
N GLU A 397 1.99 -10.87 28.26
CA GLU A 397 3.32 -11.45 28.01
C GLU A 397 3.89 -12.13 29.26
N GLU A 398 3.80 -11.48 30.43
CA GLU A 398 4.24 -12.06 31.71
C GLU A 398 3.45 -13.35 32.03
N TYR A 399 2.13 -13.33 31.83
CA TYR A 399 1.27 -14.50 32.01
C TYR A 399 1.66 -15.65 31.09
N VAL A 400 1.88 -15.39 29.80
CA VAL A 400 2.27 -16.42 28.84
C VAL A 400 3.64 -17.01 29.20
N LYS A 401 4.63 -16.18 29.55
CA LYS A 401 5.96 -16.65 30.00
C LYS A 401 5.84 -17.52 31.25
N HIS A 402 5.03 -17.09 32.21
CA HIS A 402 4.74 -17.83 33.43
C HIS A 402 4.08 -19.19 33.15
N SER A 403 3.04 -19.22 32.31
CA SER A 403 2.34 -20.45 31.92
C SER A 403 3.26 -21.46 31.21
N ILE A 404 4.17 -20.97 30.35
CA ILE A 404 5.18 -21.80 29.70
C ILE A 404 6.16 -22.40 30.73
N ALA A 405 6.64 -21.60 31.68
CA ALA A 405 7.55 -22.06 32.72
C ALA A 405 6.91 -23.13 33.62
N LEU A 406 5.64 -22.94 34.02
CA LEU A 406 4.87 -23.97 34.73
C LEU A 406 4.70 -25.25 33.91
N SER A 407 4.37 -25.13 32.61
CA SER A 407 4.14 -26.29 31.74
C SER A 407 5.41 -27.13 31.49
N ARG A 408 6.59 -26.53 31.63
CA ARG A 408 7.89 -27.22 31.50
C ARG A 408 8.27 -28.05 32.73
N GLY A 409 7.50 -27.95 33.82
CA GLY A 409 7.75 -28.74 35.03
C GLY A 409 8.99 -28.28 35.81
N GLU A 410 9.35 -27.01 35.71
CA GLU A 410 10.43 -26.39 36.49
C GLU A 410 10.01 -26.35 37.98
N GLN A 411 10.22 -27.45 38.71
CA GLN A 411 9.75 -27.61 40.11
C GLN A 411 10.24 -26.48 41.03
N GLN A 412 11.45 -25.97 40.78
CA GLN A 412 12.01 -24.85 41.52
C GLN A 412 11.24 -23.55 41.26
N TYR A 413 10.80 -23.31 40.01
CA TYR A 413 10.01 -22.14 39.64
C TYR A 413 8.60 -22.18 40.26
N GLU A 414 7.93 -23.35 40.23
CA GLU A 414 6.62 -23.51 40.85
C GLU A 414 6.70 -23.25 42.37
N GLN A 415 7.77 -23.73 43.02
CA GLN A 415 7.98 -23.50 44.43
C GLN A 415 8.26 -22.02 44.73
N GLU A 416 9.09 -21.34 43.93
CA GLU A 416 9.32 -19.89 44.04
C GLU A 416 8.04 -19.07 43.86
N VAL A 417 7.16 -19.50 42.96
CA VAL A 417 5.84 -18.88 42.75
C VAL A 417 4.96 -19.06 43.99
N LYS A 418 4.84 -20.29 44.51
CA LYS A 418 4.11 -20.56 45.77
C LYS A 418 4.68 -19.78 46.95
N ASP A 419 5.99 -19.55 46.94
CA ASP A 419 6.71 -18.83 47.98
C ASP A 419 6.60 -17.30 47.88
N SER A 420 5.94 -16.78 46.84
CA SER A 420 5.69 -15.34 46.67
C SER A 420 4.81 -14.76 47.77
N LEU A 421 5.00 -13.47 48.04
CA LEU A 421 4.30 -12.76 49.12
C LEU A 421 2.77 -12.80 48.94
N GLU A 422 2.33 -12.57 47.71
CA GLU A 422 0.92 -12.49 47.32
C GLU A 422 0.21 -13.82 47.58
N ILE A 423 0.80 -14.92 47.09
CA ILE A 423 0.23 -16.26 47.26
C ILE A 423 0.29 -16.67 48.73
N LYS A 424 1.41 -16.45 49.42
CA LYS A 424 1.52 -16.75 50.86
C LYS A 424 0.47 -16.03 51.70
N GLN A 425 0.22 -14.75 51.44
CA GLN A 425 -0.80 -14.01 52.18
C GLN A 425 -2.21 -14.53 51.89
N MET A 426 -2.53 -14.82 50.62
CA MET A 426 -3.84 -15.39 50.25
C MET A 426 -4.05 -16.78 50.84
N THR A 427 -3.06 -17.67 50.76
CA THR A 427 -3.10 -19.00 51.38
C THR A 427 -3.22 -18.89 52.90
N GLN A 428 -2.47 -18.00 53.57
CA GLN A 428 -2.59 -17.76 55.01
C GLN A 428 -4.00 -17.29 55.42
N ILE A 429 -4.67 -16.49 54.61
CA ILE A 429 -6.06 -16.05 54.87
C ILE A 429 -7.02 -17.24 54.74
N VAL A 430 -6.88 -18.06 53.72
CA VAL A 430 -7.70 -19.27 53.53
C VAL A 430 -7.48 -20.26 54.68
N ASP A 431 -6.23 -20.55 55.03
CA ASP A 431 -5.87 -21.49 56.09
C ASP A 431 -6.31 -21.03 57.48
N SER A 432 -6.29 -19.72 57.74
CA SER A 432 -6.61 -19.16 59.06
C SER A 432 -8.10 -19.00 59.34
N LYS A 433 -8.96 -19.00 58.31
CA LYS A 433 -10.38 -18.64 58.45
C LYS A 433 -11.37 -19.60 57.78
N MET A 434 -10.91 -20.63 57.08
CA MET A 434 -11.78 -21.46 56.24
C MET A 434 -11.60 -22.97 56.46
N SER A 435 -11.49 -23.42 57.72
CA SER A 435 -11.33 -24.86 58.04
C SER A 435 -12.53 -25.74 57.65
N PHE A 436 -13.64 -25.12 57.24
CA PHE A 436 -14.82 -25.78 56.70
C PHE A 436 -14.73 -26.07 55.19
N LEU A 437 -13.72 -25.51 54.50
CA LEU A 437 -13.47 -25.82 53.09
C LEU A 437 -12.85 -27.22 52.99
N ARG A 438 -13.23 -27.93 51.94
CA ARG A 438 -12.66 -29.25 51.65
C ARG A 438 -11.23 -29.11 51.14
N GLN A 439 -10.40 -30.10 51.47
CA GLN A 439 -8.99 -30.12 51.07
C GLN A 439 -8.82 -30.03 49.55
N GLU A 440 -9.71 -30.65 48.77
CA GLU A 440 -9.65 -30.61 47.31
C GLU A 440 -9.87 -29.19 46.76
N PHE A 441 -10.76 -28.41 47.39
CA PHE A 441 -11.00 -27.03 47.00
C PHE A 441 -9.78 -26.15 47.31
N ILE A 442 -9.17 -26.33 48.49
CA ILE A 442 -7.97 -25.59 48.89
C ILE A 442 -6.84 -25.83 47.87
N GLN A 443 -6.61 -27.09 47.49
CA GLN A 443 -5.62 -27.44 46.48
C GLN A 443 -5.92 -26.85 45.09
N GLN A 444 -7.20 -26.85 44.66
CA GLN A 444 -7.60 -26.21 43.40
C GLN A 444 -7.42 -24.69 43.44
N PHE A 445 -7.72 -24.07 44.58
CA PHE A 445 -7.55 -22.64 44.78
C PHE A 445 -6.08 -22.24 44.79
N GLU A 446 -5.23 -22.97 45.51
CA GLU A 446 -3.77 -22.77 45.48
C GLU A 446 -3.22 -22.90 44.06
N LYS A 447 -3.65 -23.93 43.32
CA LYS A 447 -3.27 -24.11 41.92
C LYS A 447 -3.72 -22.95 41.05
N PHE A 448 -4.95 -22.47 41.23
CA PHE A 448 -5.46 -21.28 40.55
C PHE A 448 -4.59 -20.06 40.84
N LEU A 449 -4.26 -19.81 42.11
CA LEU A 449 -3.39 -18.67 42.51
C LEU A 449 -2.01 -18.75 41.87
N VAL A 450 -1.42 -19.94 41.82
CA VAL A 450 -0.17 -20.19 41.11
C VAL A 450 -0.34 -19.82 39.65
N ASP A 451 -1.34 -20.38 38.96
CA ASP A 451 -1.60 -20.14 37.53
C ASP A 451 -1.79 -18.65 37.20
N VAL A 452 -2.46 -17.88 38.09
CA VAL A 452 -2.76 -16.45 37.86
C VAL A 452 -1.77 -15.49 38.50
N LYS A 453 -0.64 -15.96 39.04
CA LYS A 453 0.33 -15.15 39.80
C LYS A 453 0.68 -13.81 39.13
N PRO A 454 0.94 -13.72 37.81
CA PRO A 454 1.29 -12.45 37.17
C PRO A 454 0.23 -11.35 37.34
N PHE A 455 -1.04 -11.71 37.51
CA PHE A 455 -2.13 -10.75 37.73
C PHE A 455 -2.26 -10.34 39.21
N LEU A 456 -1.78 -11.16 40.14
CA LEU A 456 -1.89 -10.88 41.58
C LEU A 456 -1.10 -9.65 42.01
N LYS A 457 -0.05 -9.28 41.28
CA LYS A 457 0.75 -8.05 41.52
C LYS A 457 -0.08 -6.75 41.49
N GLN A 458 -1.26 -6.77 40.85
CA GLN A 458 -2.15 -5.60 40.80
C GLN A 458 -2.92 -5.39 42.11
N ILE A 459 -2.91 -6.38 43.01
CA ILE A 459 -3.57 -6.30 44.31
C ILE A 459 -2.58 -5.70 45.31
N ASN A 460 -3.02 -4.68 46.06
CA ASN A 460 -2.19 -4.06 47.08
C ASN A 460 -2.19 -4.90 48.37
N PHE A 461 -1.16 -5.74 48.51
CA PHE A 461 -0.96 -6.61 49.68
C PHE A 461 -0.18 -5.96 50.83
N THR A 462 0.22 -4.69 50.70
CA THR A 462 0.95 -3.98 51.77
C THR A 462 0.01 -3.53 52.90
N ASN A 463 -1.27 -3.27 52.57
CA ASN A 463 -2.30 -2.83 53.51
C ASN A 463 -3.47 -3.83 53.63
N THR A 464 -3.19 -5.13 53.48
CA THR A 464 -4.21 -6.19 53.49
C THR A 464 -5.04 -6.21 54.78
N PHE A 465 -4.42 -5.86 55.92
CA PHE A 465 -5.05 -5.93 57.24
C PHE A 465 -5.21 -4.54 57.85
N THR A 466 -6.43 -4.19 58.25
CA THR A 466 -6.72 -3.00 59.05
C THR A 466 -6.20 -3.14 60.49
N ASP A 467 -6.10 -4.37 61.00
CA ASP A 467 -5.46 -4.72 62.28
C ASP A 467 -4.80 -6.11 62.18
N LYS A 468 -3.47 -6.10 61.97
CA LYS A 468 -2.67 -7.33 61.84
C LYS A 468 -2.63 -8.14 63.14
N ASN A 469 -2.61 -7.48 64.29
CA ASN A 469 -2.55 -8.16 65.59
C ASN A 469 -3.83 -8.94 65.87
N LYS A 470 -4.98 -8.37 65.49
CA LYS A 470 -6.28 -9.06 65.57
C LYS A 470 -6.31 -10.29 64.65
N PHE A 471 -5.83 -10.17 63.42
CA PHE A 471 -5.72 -11.32 62.51
C PHE A 471 -4.81 -12.43 63.07
N ASP A 472 -3.61 -12.07 63.53
CA ASP A 472 -2.64 -13.01 64.10
C ASP A 472 -3.16 -13.68 65.37
N PHE A 473 -3.91 -12.97 66.21
CA PHE A 473 -4.61 -13.55 67.35
C PHE A 473 -5.60 -14.62 66.90
N PHE A 474 -6.51 -14.30 65.97
CA PHE A 474 -7.51 -15.25 65.48
C PHE A 474 -6.90 -16.48 64.79
N ARG A 475 -5.81 -16.29 64.03
CA ARG A 475 -5.11 -17.36 63.32
C ARG A 475 -4.49 -18.38 64.26
N ASN A 476 -3.96 -17.93 65.40
CA ASN A 476 -3.23 -18.78 66.33
C ASN A 476 -4.12 -19.42 67.41
N LEU A 477 -5.44 -19.19 67.38
CA LEU A 477 -6.39 -19.86 68.26
C LEU A 477 -6.46 -21.36 67.91
N LYS A 478 -5.81 -22.21 68.71
CA LYS A 478 -5.80 -23.67 68.53
C LYS A 478 -7.05 -24.37 69.08
N ASP A 479 -7.90 -23.68 69.84
CA ASP A 479 -9.01 -24.30 70.55
C ASP A 479 -10.27 -24.44 69.68
N LYS A 480 -10.60 -25.69 69.32
CA LYS A 480 -11.80 -26.05 68.54
C LYS A 480 -13.11 -25.63 69.23
N ARG A 481 -13.11 -25.36 70.54
CA ARG A 481 -14.30 -24.91 71.28
C ARG A 481 -14.78 -23.53 70.83
N PHE A 482 -13.88 -22.64 70.44
CA PHE A 482 -14.24 -21.34 69.88
C PHE A 482 -14.79 -21.46 68.45
N TYR A 483 -14.40 -22.50 67.70
CA TYR A 483 -14.93 -22.75 66.36
C TYR A 483 -16.44 -23.03 66.39
N TYR A 484 -16.93 -23.75 67.40
CA TYR A 484 -18.37 -23.97 67.58
C TYR A 484 -19.08 -22.77 68.21
N ALA A 485 -18.46 -22.10 69.19
CA ALA A 485 -19.04 -20.90 69.81
C ALA A 485 -19.17 -19.70 68.85
N LEU A 486 -18.28 -19.57 67.86
CA LEU A 486 -18.32 -18.51 66.83
C LEU A 486 -19.28 -18.84 65.67
N TYR A 487 -19.77 -20.07 65.57
CA TYR A 487 -20.73 -20.50 64.54
C TYR A 487 -22.17 -20.59 65.05
N GLU A 488 -22.40 -20.78 66.34
CA GLU A 488 -23.75 -20.78 66.93
C GLU A 488 -24.29 -19.37 67.26
N GLU A 489 -23.43 -18.37 67.52
CA GLU A 489 -23.84 -16.96 67.65
C GLU A 489 -23.37 -16.17 66.42
N SER A 490 -24.31 -15.62 65.66
CA SER A 490 -24.06 -14.71 64.52
C SER A 490 -22.97 -13.67 64.82
N LEU A 491 -22.03 -13.55 63.89
CA LEU A 491 -20.76 -12.82 63.98
C LEU A 491 -20.73 -11.28 64.26
N PRO A 492 -21.82 -10.49 64.43
CA PRO A 492 -21.64 -9.05 64.74
C PRO A 492 -21.46 -8.65 66.21
N ASN A 493 -21.78 -9.46 67.23
CA ASN A 493 -22.03 -8.93 68.58
C ASN A 493 -21.05 -9.33 69.70
N LEU A 494 -19.95 -10.02 69.41
CA LEU A 494 -18.91 -10.29 70.42
C LEU A 494 -17.87 -9.17 70.45
N ASP A 495 -18.20 -8.09 71.16
CA ASP A 495 -17.33 -6.95 71.45
C ASP A 495 -16.27 -7.34 72.51
N LEU A 496 -15.37 -8.27 72.13
CA LEU A 496 -14.34 -8.82 73.00
C LEU A 496 -13.15 -7.86 73.11
N LYS A 497 -12.87 -7.39 74.33
CA LYS A 497 -11.73 -6.50 74.64
C LYS A 497 -10.69 -7.27 75.45
N LEU A 498 -9.47 -7.38 74.92
CA LEU A 498 -8.33 -7.96 75.64
C LEU A 498 -8.02 -7.07 76.85
N PHE A 499 -8.09 -7.64 78.07
CA PHE A 499 -8.00 -6.83 79.29
C PHE A 499 -6.64 -6.89 79.98
N ALA A 500 -6.03 -8.08 80.08
CA ALA A 500 -4.73 -8.24 80.69
C ALA A 500 -4.02 -9.52 80.21
N THR A 501 -2.70 -9.50 80.22
CA THR A 501 -1.85 -10.70 80.18
C THR A 501 -1.15 -10.80 81.52
N GLN A 502 -1.33 -11.91 82.25
CA GLN A 502 -0.52 -12.20 83.43
C GLN A 502 0.54 -13.25 83.10
N TYR A 503 1.68 -13.13 83.77
CA TYR A 503 2.82 -14.02 83.61
C TYR A 503 3.00 -14.75 84.94
N GLN A 504 2.66 -16.04 84.97
CA GLN A 504 3.02 -16.90 86.09
C GLN A 504 3.68 -18.18 85.54
N ASN A 505 4.83 -18.53 86.10
CA ASN A 505 5.59 -19.75 85.79
C ASN A 505 5.94 -19.97 84.31
N GLY A 506 6.21 -18.90 83.56
CA GLY A 506 6.71 -19.00 82.18
C GLY A 506 5.64 -19.24 81.11
N GLN A 507 4.37 -19.31 81.47
CA GLN A 507 3.24 -19.34 80.54
C GLN A 507 2.47 -18.01 80.58
N ARG A 508 1.84 -17.64 79.45
CA ARG A 508 1.22 -16.32 79.27
C ARG A 508 -0.28 -16.51 79.08
N ASP A 509 -1.02 -16.41 80.18
CA ASP A 509 -2.47 -16.57 80.15
C ASP A 509 -3.15 -15.25 79.79
N SER A 510 -4.17 -15.35 78.95
CA SER A 510 -4.92 -14.20 78.42
C SER A 510 -6.38 -14.31 78.85
N VAL A 511 -6.88 -13.28 79.52
CA VAL A 511 -8.29 -13.22 79.94
C VAL A 511 -9.05 -12.29 79.01
N VAL A 512 -10.18 -12.76 78.47
CA VAL A 512 -11.03 -11.99 77.56
C VAL A 512 -12.45 -11.90 78.15
N ASN A 513 -13.04 -10.71 78.13
CA ASN A 513 -14.35 -10.45 78.75
C ASN A 513 -15.46 -10.31 77.68
N LYS A 514 -16.65 -10.88 77.92
CA LYS A 514 -17.90 -10.54 77.20
C LYS A 514 -18.56 -9.40 77.96
N LYS A 515 -19.02 -8.36 77.27
CA LYS A 515 -19.54 -7.11 77.89
C LYS A 515 -20.74 -7.31 78.85
N GLU A 516 -21.34 -8.50 78.87
CA GLU A 516 -22.42 -8.85 79.80
C GLU A 516 -22.10 -10.19 80.48
N ASN A 517 -21.57 -10.07 81.70
CA ASN A 517 -21.45 -11.06 82.79
C ASN A 517 -20.89 -12.46 82.46
N GLY A 518 -19.56 -12.53 82.26
CA GLY A 518 -18.77 -13.76 82.40
C GLY A 518 -17.33 -13.61 81.90
N TYR A 519 -16.35 -14.16 82.64
CA TYR A 519 -14.94 -14.21 82.22
C TYR A 519 -14.61 -15.58 81.61
N TYR A 520 -13.84 -15.58 80.52
CA TYR A 520 -13.18 -16.79 80.03
C TYR A 520 -11.66 -16.64 80.26
N GLU A 521 -11.10 -17.59 80.98
CA GLU A 521 -9.65 -17.71 81.18
C GLU A 521 -9.10 -18.63 80.10
N ILE A 522 -8.14 -18.13 79.31
CA ILE A 522 -7.52 -18.88 78.22
C ILE A 522 -6.08 -19.19 78.63
N GLU A 523 -5.83 -20.47 78.91
CA GLU A 523 -4.49 -20.98 79.16
C GLU A 523 -3.73 -21.06 77.83
N ASN A 524 -2.61 -20.33 77.71
CA ASN A 524 -1.79 -20.34 76.50
C ASN A 524 -0.36 -20.82 76.82
N GLN A 525 -0.02 -22.04 76.38
CA GLN A 525 1.36 -22.51 76.35
C GLN A 525 2.08 -21.89 75.15
N ILE A 526 2.88 -20.85 75.41
CA ILE A 526 3.87 -20.34 74.45
C ILE A 526 5.22 -21.00 74.78
N ILE A 527 5.74 -21.82 73.87
CA ILE A 527 7.18 -22.17 73.86
C ILE A 527 7.91 -21.00 73.20
N VAL A 528 8.77 -20.33 73.95
CA VAL A 528 9.70 -19.33 73.42
C VAL A 528 10.94 -20.08 72.90
N ILE A 529 11.23 -20.00 71.60
CA ILE A 529 12.56 -20.35 71.06
C ILE A 529 13.32 -19.03 70.89
N GLY A 530 14.48 -18.93 71.54
CA GLY A 530 15.42 -17.80 71.43
C GLY A 530 16.29 -17.87 70.20
#